data_AF-A0A4R8FKM8-F1
#
_entry.id   AF-A0A4R8FKM8-F1
#
_cell.length_a   1.000
_cell.length_b   1.000
_cell.length_c   1.000
_cell.angle_alpha   90.00
_cell.angle_beta   90.00
_cell.angle_gamma   90.00
#
_symmetry.space_group_name_H-M   'P 1'
#
loop_
_entity.id
_entity.type
_entity.pdbx_description
1 polymer ?
#
loop_
_entity_poly.entity_id
_entity_poly.type
_entity_poly.pdbx_seq_one_letter_code
_entity_poly.pdbx_strand_id
1 'polypeptide(L)' 'MNSNCLEGIVCPECNQEEAFEIQAMTTVMVCDDGAEPMSGNFVWDDFSTITCHACRHQGTVGSFSSADATSA' A
#
# COMPACT_ATOMS: atom_id res chain seq x y z
N MET A 1 -1.51 -10.77 13.50
CA MET A 1 -2.61 -11.07 12.57
C MET A 1 -2.42 -10.19 11.35
N ASN A 2 -2.24 -10.77 10.18
CA ASN A 2 -2.09 -10.04 8.92
C ASN A 2 -3.43 -10.12 8.20
N SER A 3 -4.41 -9.36 8.71
CA SER A 3 -5.76 -9.34 8.15
C SER A 3 -5.74 -8.48 6.89
N ASN A 4 -5.53 -9.14 5.76
CA ASN A 4 -5.93 -8.70 4.43
C ASN A 4 -5.51 -7.28 4.00
N CYS A 5 -4.21 -6.99 4.08
CA CYS A 5 -3.62 -5.71 3.67
C CYS A 5 -3.73 -5.39 2.16
N LEU A 6 -4.15 -6.36 1.33
CA LEU A 6 -4.31 -6.22 -0.12
C LEU A 6 -5.73 -6.60 -0.60
N GLU A 7 -6.69 -6.84 0.32
CA GLU A 7 -8.06 -7.20 -0.08
C GLU A 7 -8.64 -6.12 -0.97
N GLY A 8 -8.96 -6.47 -2.22
CA GLY A 8 -9.54 -5.53 -3.18
C GLY A 8 -8.54 -4.70 -3.98
N ILE A 9 -7.22 -4.86 -3.82
CA ILE A 9 -6.23 -4.16 -4.66
C ILE A 9 -5.92 -5.00 -5.91
N VAL A 10 -6.22 -4.45 -7.09
CA VAL A 10 -5.99 -5.06 -8.40
C VAL A 10 -5.31 -4.05 -9.31
N CYS A 11 -4.27 -4.47 -10.04
CA CYS A 11 -3.69 -3.58 -11.04
C CYS A 11 -4.70 -3.34 -12.19
N PRO A 12 -5.06 -2.09 -12.53
CA PRO A 12 -6.01 -1.82 -13.61
C PRO A 12 -5.48 -2.17 -15.01
N GLU A 13 -4.16 -2.28 -15.18
CA GLU A 13 -3.52 -2.52 -16.48
C GLU A 13 -3.29 -4.02 -16.77
N CYS A 14 -2.91 -4.79 -15.76
CA CYS A 14 -2.54 -6.20 -15.94
C CYS A 14 -3.36 -7.18 -15.08
N ASN A 15 -4.29 -6.67 -14.29
CA ASN A 15 -5.19 -7.44 -13.42
C ASN A 15 -4.50 -8.37 -12.41
N GLN A 16 -3.19 -8.22 -12.15
CA GLN A 16 -2.52 -8.98 -11.11
C GLN A 16 -2.86 -8.43 -9.73
N GLU A 17 -2.92 -9.33 -8.75
CA GLU A 17 -3.24 -9.07 -7.34
C GLU A 17 -2.17 -9.66 -6.38
N GLU A 18 -1.10 -10.24 -6.92
CA GLU A 18 -0.12 -11.00 -6.15
C GLU A 18 0.85 -10.11 -5.35
N ALA A 19 1.39 -9.05 -5.99
CA ALA A 19 2.41 -8.22 -5.36
C ALA A 19 2.35 -6.75 -5.80
N PHE A 20 2.48 -5.84 -4.83
CA PHE A 20 2.53 -4.41 -5.06
C PHE A 20 3.59 -3.75 -4.18
N GLU A 21 4.22 -2.72 -4.71
CA GLU A 21 5.13 -1.84 -3.95
C GLU A 21 4.30 -0.64 -3.46
N ILE A 22 3.97 -0.59 -2.16
CA ILE A 22 3.18 0.49 -1.56
C ILE A 22 4.08 1.36 -0.69
N GLN A 23 3.99 2.68 -0.87
CA GLN A 23 4.62 3.63 0.03
C GLN A 23 3.82 3.71 1.34
N ALA A 24 4.36 3.10 2.39
CA ALA A 24 3.79 3.14 3.73
C ALA A 24 4.53 4.16 4.61
N MET A 25 3.77 4.85 5.45
CA MET A 25 4.30 5.61 6.57
C MET A 25 4.49 4.67 7.77
N THR A 26 5.58 4.87 8.51
CA THR A 26 5.82 4.13 9.74
C THR A 26 6.32 5.08 10.84
N THR A 27 5.98 4.75 12.07
CA THR A 27 6.49 5.46 13.24
C THR A 27 7.80 4.80 13.64
N VAL A 28 8.86 5.60 13.75
CA VAL A 28 10.17 5.14 14.18
C VAL A 28 10.49 5.74 15.55
N MET A 29 11.09 4.95 16.44
CA MET A 29 11.70 5.47 17.66
C MET A 29 13.07 6.02 17.30
N VAL A 30 13.27 7.32 17.53
CA VAL A 30 14.54 8.01 17.26
C VAL A 30 15.26 8.25 18.59
N CYS A 31 16.50 7.81 18.67
CA CYS A 31 17.43 8.03 19.77
C CYS A 31 18.74 8.62 19.22
N ASP A 32 19.64 9.08 20.10
CA ASP A 32 20.93 9.64 19.69
C ASP A 32 21.80 8.62 18.91
N ASP A 33 21.59 7.32 19.15
CA ASP A 33 22.34 6.21 18.52
C ASP A 33 21.74 5.77 17.16
N GLY A 34 20.55 6.27 16.79
CA GLY A 34 19.90 5.90 15.53
C GLY A 34 18.37 5.94 15.55
N ALA A 35 17.76 5.41 14.50
CA ALA A 35 16.31 5.31 14.36
C ALA A 35 15.91 3.86 14.13
N GLU A 36 15.13 3.30 15.06
CA GLU A 36 14.60 1.95 14.98
C GLU A 36 13.11 2.01 14.63
N PRO A 37 12.64 1.30 13.58
CA PRO A 37 11.23 1.28 13.25
C PRO A 37 10.43 0.61 14.37
N MET A 38 9.29 1.19 14.74
CA MET A 38 8.38 0.56 15.67
C MET A 38 7.74 -0.64 14.95
N SER A 39 8.24 -1.85 15.25
CA SER A 39 7.92 -3.10 14.56
C SER A 39 6.41 -3.26 14.32
N GLY A 40 6.03 -3.37 13.04
CA GLY A 40 4.68 -3.77 12.64
C GLY A 40 3.68 -2.64 12.38
N ASN A 41 4.09 -1.37 12.45
CA ASN A 41 3.18 -0.24 12.17
C ASN A 41 3.48 0.40 10.80
N PHE A 42 3.16 -0.33 9.72
CA PHE A 42 3.13 0.23 8.38
C PHE A 42 1.69 0.68 8.10
N VAL A 43 1.51 1.97 7.87
CA VAL A 43 0.22 2.58 7.57
C VAL A 43 0.28 3.16 6.17
N TRP A 44 -0.68 2.83 5.34
CA TRP A 44 -0.89 3.46 4.04
C TRP A 44 -2.37 3.78 3.89
N ASP A 45 -2.66 4.74 3.03
CA ASP A 45 -4.00 5.25 2.76
C ASP A 45 -4.27 5.20 1.24
N ASP A 46 -5.50 5.47 0.80
CA ASP A 46 -5.88 5.56 -0.61
C ASP A 46 -5.00 6.53 -1.41
N PHE A 47 -4.41 7.55 -0.78
CA PHE A 47 -3.47 8.47 -1.43
C PHE A 47 -2.01 7.97 -1.47
N SER A 48 -1.68 6.88 -0.77
CA SER A 48 -0.34 6.31 -0.81
C SER A 48 0.00 5.85 -2.23
N THR A 49 1.24 6.08 -2.64
CA THR A 49 1.74 5.62 -3.94
C THR A 49 1.80 4.10 -3.96
N ILE A 50 1.30 3.51 -5.04
CA ILE A 50 1.36 2.08 -5.32
C ILE A 50 1.98 1.85 -6.69
N THR A 51 2.85 0.85 -6.80
CA THR A 51 3.41 0.40 -8.07
C THR A 51 3.15 -1.08 -8.25
N CYS A 52 2.61 -1.44 -9.42
CA CYS A 52 2.47 -2.84 -9.81
C CYS A 52 3.83 -3.45 -10.08
N HIS A 53 4.14 -4.58 -9.44
CA HIS A 53 5.43 -5.25 -9.65
C HIS A 53 5.55 -5.82 -11.08
N ALA A 54 4.47 -6.36 -11.64
CA ALA A 54 4.48 -7.00 -12.96
C ALA A 54 4.60 -6.03 -14.15
N CYS A 55 3.72 -5.03 -14.24
CA CYS A 55 3.67 -4.10 -15.39
C CYS A 55 4.32 -2.73 -15.12
N ARG A 56 4.78 -2.47 -13.88
CA ARG A 56 5.32 -1.19 -13.44
C ARG A 56 4.35 0.00 -13.53
N HIS A 57 3.06 -0.25 -13.74
CA HIS A 57 2.05 0.80 -13.64
C HIS A 57 2.07 1.40 -12.24
N GLN A 58 2.02 2.73 -12.17
CA GLN A 58 2.14 3.49 -10.94
C GLN A 58 0.89 4.36 -10.76
N GLY A 59 0.38 4.41 -9.54
CA GLY A 59 -0.80 5.20 -9.20
C GLY A 59 -0.90 5.37 -7.69
N THR A 60 -2.12 5.56 -7.21
CA THR A 60 -2.43 5.58 -5.78
C THR A 60 -3.17 4.30 -5.39
N VAL A 61 -3.10 3.91 -4.11
CA VAL A 61 -3.80 2.72 -3.59
C VAL A 61 -5.28 2.77 -3.96
N GLY A 62 -5.94 3.93 -3.85
CA GLY A 62 -7.34 4.10 -4.23
C GLY A 62 -7.61 3.89 -5.73
N SER A 63 -6.63 4.15 -6.60
CA SER A 63 -6.77 3.89 -8.05
C SER A 63 -6.59 2.41 -8.42
N PHE A 64 -6.02 1.62 -7.51
CA PHE A 64 -5.85 0.17 -7.66
C PHE A 64 -6.89 -0.61 -6.85
N SER A 65 -7.52 0.04 -5.87
CA SER A 65 -8.60 -0.53 -5.09
C SER A 65 -9.84 -0.67 -5.99
N SER A 66 -10.29 -1.91 -6.19
CA SER A 66 -11.58 -2.25 -6.78
C SER A 66 -12.73 -2.07 -5.79
N ALA A 67 -12.50 -1.40 -4.66
CA ALA A 67 -13.56 -0.94 -3.77
C ALA A 67 -14.34 0.16 -4.50
N ASP A 68 -15.35 -0.30 -5.23
CA ASP A 68 -16.62 0.37 -5.49
C ASP A 68 -16.55 1.89 -5.36
N ALA A 69 -16.60 2.56 -6.51
CA ALA A 69 -17.12 3.91 -6.61
C ALA A 69 -18.43 3.98 -5.79
N THR A 70 -18.35 4.38 -4.52
CA THR A 70 -19.51 4.62 -3.69
C THR A 70 -20.25 5.80 -4.27
N SER A 71 -21.21 5.46 -5.14
CA SER A 71 -22.63 5.80 -5.05
C SER A 71 -22.98 7.25 -4.68
N ALA A 72 -23.60 7.92 -5.67
CA ALA A 72 -24.82 8.75 -5.58
C ALA A 72 -24.81 10.05 -4.76
#